data_AF-A0A7C1FXG6-F1
#
_entry.id   AF-A0A7C1FXG6-F1
#
_cell.length_a   1.000
_cell.length_b   1.000
_cell.length_c   1.000
_cell.angle_alpha   90.00
_cell.angle_beta   90.00
_cell.angle_gamma   90.00
#
_symmetry.space_group_name_H-M   'P 1'
#
loop_
_entity.id
_entity.type
_entity.pdbx_description
1 polymer ?
#
loop_
_entity_poly.entity_id
_entity_poly.type
_entity_poly.pdbx_seq_one_letter_code
_entity_poly.pdbx_strand_id
1 'polypeptide(L)'
;MNWYLWTLALLSLGVPVGSLMIDRIFGIPARLQWRVGGIPSLIAFLVALFGGLASGNGVAELILWGIVSGILATAALDVVRLFGHHVLHAFPLDMPQMFGTIAYGLAPQLQRNVMGQMVKFLSEVPEEQRRMMLAERLRAIAGLREPLRLAVVGAMQRGLAQLPQDRRQMVMATQMSLMAELAPEQRRALMAAMDVALDGKTPPVYAQPRGLPQLPMQLMRRFMAVALPQTWREAGLSPAKPILAGYIWHFVIGATFAITYNLLFGQGTWALAFGWGIFVWLAMMIAMPLMMPLIKFPWWFPIVPFIAHMAMAIPIGAVALNFLSPAAHAASLLGALGWLP
;
A
#
# COMPACT_ATOMS: atom_id res chain seq x y z
N MET A 1 -10.43 31.23 -14.79
CA MET A 1 -10.36 30.16 -13.77
C MET A 1 -10.67 30.70 -12.38
N ASN A 2 -11.41 29.96 -11.54
CA ASN A 2 -11.63 30.29 -10.13
C ASN A 2 -10.56 29.59 -9.28
N TRP A 3 -9.51 30.33 -8.91
CA TRP A 3 -8.36 29.79 -8.18
C TRP A 3 -8.73 29.18 -6.83
N TYR A 4 -9.71 29.75 -6.11
CA TYR A 4 -10.12 29.23 -4.80
C TYR A 4 -10.71 27.83 -4.91
N LEU A 5 -11.69 27.63 -5.81
CA LEU A 5 -12.32 26.31 -6.01
C LEU A 5 -11.31 25.30 -6.54
N TRP A 6 -10.45 25.72 -7.47
CA TRP A 6 -9.40 24.86 -8.05
C TRP A 6 -8.39 24.39 -6.99
N THR A 7 -7.88 25.30 -6.15
CA THR A 7 -6.92 24.96 -5.09
C THR A 7 -7.55 24.08 -4.02
N LEU A 8 -8.80 24.38 -3.61
CA LEU A 8 -9.52 23.53 -2.65
C LEU A 8 -9.69 22.11 -3.19
N ALA A 9 -10.11 21.96 -4.45
CA ALA A 9 -10.19 20.67 -5.10
C ALA A 9 -8.82 19.98 -5.11
N LEU A 10 -7.78 20.60 -5.66
CA LEU A 10 -6.49 19.96 -5.82
C LEU A 10 -5.86 19.51 -4.49
N LEU A 11 -5.89 20.35 -3.45
CA LEU A 11 -5.33 20.02 -2.15
C LEU A 11 -6.08 18.86 -1.49
N SER A 12 -7.41 18.78 -1.65
CA SER A 12 -8.21 17.70 -1.08
C SER A 12 -7.87 16.33 -1.68
N LEU A 13 -7.56 16.28 -2.98
CA LEU A 13 -7.28 15.05 -3.72
C LEU A 13 -5.98 14.35 -3.28
N GLY A 14 -5.08 15.07 -2.60
CA GLY A 14 -3.84 14.50 -2.07
C GLY A 14 -4.06 13.54 -0.89
N VAL A 15 -5.17 13.66 -0.15
CA VAL A 15 -5.38 12.91 1.11
C VAL A 15 -5.58 11.41 0.92
N PRO A 16 -6.36 10.91 -0.05
CA PRO A 16 -6.53 9.46 -0.22
C PRO A 16 -5.23 8.71 -0.54
N VAL A 17 -4.36 9.28 -1.38
CA VAL A 17 -3.06 8.70 -1.73
C VAL A 17 -2.03 8.96 -0.63
N GLY A 18 -1.97 10.20 -0.14
CA GLY A 18 -1.05 10.61 0.91
C GLY A 18 -1.26 9.82 2.20
N SER A 19 -2.51 9.51 2.55
CA SER A 19 -2.80 8.73 3.76
C SER A 19 -2.22 7.32 3.71
N LEU A 20 -2.30 6.66 2.55
CA LEU A 20 -1.68 5.35 2.33
C LEU A 20 -0.15 5.43 2.41
N MET A 21 0.46 6.44 1.79
CA MET A 21 1.91 6.65 1.83
C MET A 21 2.40 6.90 3.25
N ILE A 22 1.76 7.83 3.98
CA ILE A 22 2.11 8.15 5.36
C ILE A 22 1.93 6.93 6.27
N ASP A 23 0.89 6.16 6.03
CA ASP A 23 0.59 4.94 6.78
C ASP A 23 1.67 3.88 6.63
N ARG A 24 2.12 3.63 5.41
CA ARG A 24 3.15 2.62 5.14
C ARG A 24 4.56 3.13 5.44
N ILE A 25 4.85 4.40 5.14
CA ILE A 25 6.20 4.97 5.24
C ILE A 25 6.51 5.43 6.67
N PHE A 26 5.58 6.06 7.37
CA PHE A 26 5.80 6.61 8.71
C PHE A 26 5.14 5.79 9.81
N GLY A 27 4.34 4.77 9.46
CA GLY A 27 3.69 3.92 10.44
C GLY A 27 2.55 4.62 11.21
N ILE A 28 1.97 5.67 10.64
CA ILE A 28 0.83 6.40 11.24
C ILE A 28 -0.47 5.77 10.74
N PRO A 29 -1.34 5.22 11.59
CA PRO A 29 -2.52 4.49 11.13
C PRO A 29 -3.43 5.32 10.22
N ALA A 30 -3.77 4.80 9.04
CA ALA A 30 -4.62 5.47 8.06
C ALA A 30 -5.97 5.87 8.66
N ARG A 31 -6.54 5.06 9.56
CA ARG A 31 -7.79 5.39 10.28
C ARG A 31 -7.69 6.71 11.05
N LEU A 32 -6.55 6.99 11.67
CA LEU A 32 -6.31 8.25 12.36
C LEU A 32 -6.23 9.41 11.35
N GLN A 33 -5.51 9.18 10.25
CA GLN A 33 -5.35 10.17 9.19
C GLN A 33 -6.67 10.50 8.49
N TRP A 34 -7.52 9.52 8.23
CA TRP A 34 -8.86 9.72 7.68
C TRP A 34 -9.78 10.50 8.63
N ARG A 35 -9.67 10.27 9.94
CA ARG A 35 -10.44 11.02 10.94
C ARG A 35 -10.01 12.48 11.00
N VAL A 36 -8.71 12.75 10.95
CA VAL A 36 -8.16 14.10 11.14
C VAL A 36 -8.09 14.91 9.84
N GLY A 37 -7.61 14.31 8.75
CA GLY A 37 -7.43 14.98 7.45
C GLY A 37 -8.46 14.57 6.40
N GLY A 38 -9.01 13.35 6.49
CA GLY A 38 -9.96 12.83 5.51
C GLY A 38 -11.30 13.57 5.49
N ILE A 39 -11.92 13.79 6.66
CA ILE A 39 -13.19 14.52 6.75
C ILE A 39 -13.04 15.98 6.31
N PRO A 40 -12.05 16.77 6.80
CA PRO A 40 -11.86 18.13 6.31
C PRO A 40 -11.56 18.21 4.81
N SER A 41 -10.76 17.27 4.30
CA SER A 41 -10.48 17.17 2.86
C SER A 41 -11.75 16.90 2.05
N LEU A 42 -12.60 15.96 2.49
CA LEU A 42 -13.88 15.69 1.85
C LEU A 42 -14.79 16.94 1.86
N ILE A 43 -14.87 17.66 2.98
CA ILE A 43 -15.64 18.89 3.07
C ILE A 43 -15.10 19.93 2.08
N ALA A 44 -13.78 20.15 2.03
CA ALA A 44 -13.15 21.06 1.09
C ALA A 44 -13.42 20.67 -0.38
N PHE A 45 -13.36 19.38 -0.70
CA PHE A 45 -13.70 18.84 -2.01
C PHE A 45 -15.16 19.11 -2.38
N LEU A 46 -16.10 18.86 -1.45
CA LEU A 46 -17.53 19.12 -1.67
C LEU A 46 -17.82 20.61 -1.84
N VAL A 47 -17.15 21.49 -1.08
CA VAL A 47 -17.26 22.94 -1.27
C VAL A 47 -16.77 23.34 -2.65
N ALA A 48 -15.65 22.80 -3.12
CA ALA A 48 -15.15 23.07 -4.47
C ALA A 48 -16.14 22.60 -5.56
N LEU A 49 -16.68 21.39 -5.41
CA LEU A 49 -17.64 20.81 -6.35
C LEU A 49 -18.95 21.60 -6.38
N PHE A 50 -19.62 21.77 -5.24
CA PHE A 50 -20.91 22.46 -5.19
C PHE A 50 -20.78 23.97 -5.45
N GLY A 51 -19.69 24.60 -5.02
CA GLY A 51 -19.39 25.99 -5.36
C GLY A 51 -19.16 26.17 -6.87
N GLY A 52 -18.51 25.21 -7.51
CA GLY A 52 -18.36 25.18 -8.97
C GLY A 52 -19.71 25.04 -9.68
N LEU A 53 -20.58 24.13 -9.21
CA LEU A 53 -21.92 23.94 -9.75
C LEU A 53 -22.79 25.19 -9.60
N ALA A 54 -22.82 25.79 -8.41
CA ALA A 54 -23.64 26.97 -8.12
C ALA A 54 -23.20 28.22 -8.91
N SER A 55 -21.91 28.34 -9.21
CA SER A 55 -21.35 29.47 -9.96
C SER A 55 -21.31 29.25 -11.48
N GLY A 56 -21.71 28.07 -11.98
CA GLY A 56 -21.55 27.71 -13.39
C GLY A 56 -20.08 27.64 -13.83
N ASN A 57 -19.15 27.45 -12.88
CA ASN A 57 -17.72 27.42 -13.16
C ASN A 57 -17.29 26.05 -13.71
N GLY A 58 -16.44 26.06 -14.73
CA GLY A 58 -15.91 24.85 -15.37
C GLY A 58 -15.17 23.88 -14.44
N VAL A 59 -14.74 24.30 -13.24
CA VAL A 59 -14.13 23.41 -12.23
C VAL A 59 -15.04 22.24 -11.85
N ALA A 60 -16.35 22.46 -11.71
CA ALA A 60 -17.27 21.37 -11.38
C ALA A 60 -17.32 20.32 -12.50
N GLU A 61 -17.31 20.75 -13.75
CA GLU A 61 -17.28 19.86 -14.91
C GLU A 61 -15.97 19.04 -14.96
N LEU A 62 -14.81 19.68 -14.70
CA LEU A 62 -13.52 18.98 -14.57
C LEU A 62 -13.56 17.88 -13.50
N ILE A 63 -14.17 18.18 -12.34
CA ILE A 63 -14.32 17.23 -11.24
C ILE A 63 -15.27 16.09 -11.64
N LEU A 64 -16.45 16.40 -12.16
CA LEU A 64 -17.47 15.39 -12.49
C LEU A 64 -16.98 14.42 -13.57
N TRP A 65 -16.41 14.94 -14.67
CA TRP A 65 -15.82 14.08 -15.68
C TRP A 65 -14.57 13.36 -15.19
N GLY A 66 -13.82 13.94 -14.24
CA GLY A 66 -12.70 13.28 -13.58
C GLY A 66 -13.14 12.10 -12.72
N ILE A 67 -14.29 12.19 -12.04
CA ILE A 67 -14.88 11.06 -11.31
C ILE A 67 -15.25 9.94 -12.28
N VAL A 68 -15.97 10.27 -13.35
CA VAL A 68 -16.40 9.27 -14.35
C VAL A 68 -15.19 8.60 -15.00
N SER A 69 -14.25 9.39 -15.52
CA SER A 69 -13.06 8.84 -16.18
C SER A 69 -12.17 8.09 -15.20
N GLY A 70 -12.08 8.51 -13.94
CA GLY A 70 -11.34 7.82 -12.90
C GLY A 70 -11.93 6.46 -12.50
N ILE A 71 -13.26 6.33 -12.47
CA ILE A 71 -13.91 5.02 -12.27
C ILE A 71 -13.57 4.09 -13.43
N LEU A 72 -13.73 4.55 -14.66
CA LEU A 72 -13.41 3.78 -15.87
C LEU A 72 -11.92 3.41 -15.93
N ALA A 73 -11.05 4.36 -15.60
CA ALA A 73 -9.61 4.19 -15.58
C ALA A 73 -9.16 3.19 -14.50
N THR A 74 -9.78 3.22 -13.32
CA THR A 74 -9.52 2.23 -12.27
C THR A 74 -9.96 0.83 -12.73
N ALA A 75 -11.13 0.71 -13.38
CA ALA A 75 -11.58 -0.56 -13.92
C ALA A 75 -10.61 -1.10 -14.99
N ALA A 76 -10.16 -0.25 -15.91
CA ALA A 76 -9.17 -0.63 -16.93
C ALA A 76 -7.83 -1.06 -16.32
N LEU A 77 -7.35 -0.31 -15.33
CA LEU A 77 -6.16 -0.67 -14.54
C LEU A 77 -6.35 -2.02 -13.86
N ASP A 78 -7.50 -2.23 -13.20
CA ASP A 78 -7.82 -3.45 -12.46
C ASP A 78 -7.87 -4.68 -13.36
N VAL A 79 -8.37 -4.58 -14.60
CA VAL A 79 -8.32 -5.69 -15.56
C VAL A 79 -6.88 -6.17 -15.76
N VAL A 80 -5.96 -5.23 -16.05
CA VAL A 80 -4.53 -5.56 -16.24
C VAL A 80 -3.88 -6.05 -14.95
N ARG A 81 -4.18 -5.40 -13.83
CA ARG A 81 -3.62 -5.72 -12.51
C ARG A 81 -4.07 -7.09 -12.02
N LEU A 82 -5.35 -7.42 -12.15
CA LEU A 82 -5.91 -8.71 -11.77
C LEU A 82 -5.41 -9.82 -12.68
N PHE A 83 -5.28 -9.57 -13.99
CA PHE A 83 -4.59 -10.50 -14.89
C PHE A 83 -3.14 -10.73 -14.45
N GLY A 84 -2.40 -9.65 -14.18
CA GLY A 84 -1.05 -9.70 -13.64
C GLY A 84 -0.96 -10.46 -12.31
N HIS A 85 -1.94 -10.30 -11.43
CA HIS A 85 -1.98 -10.98 -10.15
C HIS A 85 -2.34 -12.46 -10.28
N HIS A 86 -3.43 -12.81 -10.97
CA HIS A 86 -3.96 -14.17 -11.03
C HIS A 86 -3.25 -15.06 -12.05
N VAL A 87 -2.86 -14.51 -13.21
CA VAL A 87 -2.29 -15.27 -14.32
C VAL A 87 -0.76 -15.18 -14.33
N LEU A 88 -0.19 -13.98 -14.27
CA LEU A 88 1.27 -13.79 -14.37
C LEU A 88 2.01 -13.94 -13.03
N HIS A 89 1.27 -14.00 -11.93
CA HIS A 89 1.81 -13.96 -10.57
C HIS A 89 2.75 -12.79 -10.29
N ALA A 90 2.53 -11.65 -10.96
CA ALA A 90 3.39 -10.46 -10.96
C ALA A 90 3.29 -9.62 -9.68
N PHE A 91 2.30 -9.88 -8.83
CA PHE A 91 2.10 -9.14 -7.59
C PHE A 91 2.13 -10.07 -6.37
N PRO A 92 2.67 -9.60 -5.23
CA PRO A 92 2.66 -10.36 -3.99
C PRO A 92 1.24 -10.58 -3.44
N LEU A 93 0.29 -9.70 -3.78
CA LEU A 93 -1.09 -9.75 -3.33
C LEU A 93 -1.99 -8.84 -4.17
N ASP A 94 -3.30 -9.00 -4.02
CA ASP A 94 -4.32 -8.08 -4.55
C ASP A 94 -4.34 -6.77 -3.72
N MET A 95 -3.75 -5.70 -4.25
CA MET A 95 -3.51 -4.44 -3.51
C MET A 95 -4.75 -3.83 -2.83
N PRO A 96 -5.93 -3.74 -3.49
CA PRO A 96 -7.19 -3.43 -2.82
C PRO A 96 -7.43 -4.20 -1.52
N GLN A 97 -7.19 -5.51 -1.48
CA GLN A 97 -7.39 -6.30 -0.24
C GLN A 97 -6.46 -5.84 0.89
N MET A 98 -5.25 -5.39 0.57
CA MET A 98 -4.35 -4.76 1.54
C MET A 98 -4.85 -3.40 1.99
N PHE A 99 -5.34 -2.55 1.07
CA PHE A 99 -5.93 -1.26 1.43
C PHE A 99 -7.11 -1.43 2.38
N GLY A 100 -7.96 -2.42 2.12
CA GLY A 100 -9.04 -2.82 3.02
C GLY A 100 -8.53 -3.23 4.39
N THR A 101 -7.54 -4.11 4.42
CA THR A 101 -6.92 -4.57 5.68
C THR A 101 -6.30 -3.41 6.48
N ILE A 102 -5.68 -2.43 5.79
CA ILE A 102 -5.16 -1.20 6.38
C ILE A 102 -6.30 -0.30 6.90
N ALA A 103 -7.39 -0.14 6.14
CA ALA A 103 -8.54 0.67 6.53
C ALA A 103 -9.19 0.18 7.83
N TYR A 104 -9.21 -1.14 8.05
CA TYR A 104 -9.66 -1.75 9.30
C TYR A 104 -8.60 -1.73 10.43
N GLY A 105 -7.42 -1.17 10.20
CA GLY A 105 -6.34 -1.12 11.20
C GLY A 105 -5.68 -2.47 11.47
N LEU A 106 -5.85 -3.45 10.57
CA LEU A 106 -5.38 -4.82 10.75
C LEU A 106 -3.94 -5.05 10.24
N ALA A 107 -3.26 -4.00 9.79
CA ALA A 107 -1.88 -4.10 9.30
C ALA A 107 -0.89 -4.73 10.31
N PRO A 108 -0.91 -4.40 11.63
CA PRO A 108 -0.03 -5.05 12.60
C PRO A 108 -0.33 -6.55 12.73
N GLN A 109 -1.62 -6.92 12.69
CA GLN A 109 -2.01 -8.32 12.77
C GLN A 109 -1.60 -9.11 11.53
N LEU A 110 -1.73 -8.52 10.34
CA LEU A 110 -1.24 -9.11 9.11
C LEU A 110 0.28 -9.33 9.16
N GLN A 111 1.05 -8.34 9.60
CA GLN A 111 2.50 -8.49 9.76
C GLN A 111 2.86 -9.64 10.71
N ARG A 112 2.15 -9.77 11.84
CA ARG A 112 2.33 -10.90 12.77
C ARG A 112 2.04 -12.24 12.10
N ASN A 113 0.95 -12.34 11.33
CA ASN A 113 0.57 -13.58 10.67
C ASN A 113 1.52 -13.94 9.52
N VAL A 114 2.05 -12.96 8.77
CA VAL A 114 3.11 -13.16 7.77
C VAL A 114 4.38 -13.69 8.43
N MET A 115 4.78 -13.14 9.59
CA MET A 115 5.92 -13.64 10.35
C MET A 115 5.69 -15.09 10.82
N GLY A 116 4.48 -15.44 11.23
CA GLY A 116 4.10 -16.82 11.55
C GLY A 116 4.27 -17.77 10.35
N GLN A 117 3.85 -17.38 9.15
CA GLN A 117 4.05 -18.18 7.93
C GLN A 117 5.55 -18.32 7.58
N MET A 118 6.35 -17.28 7.84
CA MET A 118 7.79 -17.36 7.67
C MET A 118 8.44 -18.33 8.65
N VAL A 119 8.03 -18.34 9.93
CA VAL A 119 8.51 -19.33 10.92
C VAL A 119 8.14 -20.75 10.50
N LYS A 120 6.91 -20.95 10.01
CA LYS A 120 6.49 -22.24 9.45
C LYS A 120 7.39 -22.66 8.28
N PHE A 121 7.65 -21.76 7.34
CA PHE A 121 8.56 -22.03 6.23
C PHE A 121 9.98 -22.40 6.69
N LEU A 122 10.53 -21.69 7.69
CA LEU A 122 11.84 -22.01 8.27
C LEU A 122 11.88 -23.42 8.87
N SER A 123 10.75 -23.91 9.40
CA SER A 123 10.64 -25.29 9.92
C SER A 123 10.59 -26.38 8.84
N GLU A 124 10.42 -26.00 7.58
CA GLU A 124 10.26 -26.93 6.45
C GLU A 124 11.49 -26.99 5.54
N VAL A 125 12.38 -25.99 5.60
CA VAL A 125 13.60 -25.95 4.78
C VAL A 125 14.74 -26.76 5.42
N PRO A 126 15.74 -27.22 4.60
CA PRO A 126 16.93 -27.91 5.11
C PRO A 126 17.65 -27.12 6.19
N GLU A 127 18.33 -27.82 7.10
CA GLU A 127 18.96 -27.21 8.27
C GLU A 127 19.95 -26.10 7.93
N GLU A 128 20.81 -26.33 6.94
CA GLU A 128 21.80 -25.34 6.50
C GLU A 128 21.11 -24.05 6.03
N GLN A 129 20.08 -24.17 5.18
CA GLN A 129 19.31 -23.03 4.71
C GLN A 129 18.55 -22.33 5.84
N ARG A 130 17.93 -23.10 6.75
CA ARG A 130 17.26 -22.57 7.96
C ARG A 130 18.25 -21.75 8.79
N ARG A 131 19.45 -22.29 9.04
CA ARG A 131 20.51 -21.67 9.83
C ARG A 131 20.99 -20.37 9.20
N MET A 132 21.25 -20.35 7.89
CA MET A 132 21.62 -19.13 7.17
C MET A 132 20.55 -18.04 7.28
N MET A 133 19.29 -18.38 6.97
CA MET A 133 18.17 -17.43 7.01
C MET A 133 17.91 -16.89 8.43
N LEU A 134 18.00 -17.74 9.45
CA LEU A 134 17.87 -17.32 10.85
C LEU A 134 19.04 -16.46 11.30
N ALA A 135 20.28 -16.78 10.92
CA ALA A 135 21.47 -16.03 11.33
C ALA A 135 21.41 -14.58 10.85
N GLU A 136 21.11 -14.37 9.56
CA GLU A 136 20.96 -13.04 8.97
C GLU A 136 19.82 -12.27 9.65
N ARG A 137 18.68 -12.94 9.87
CA ARG A 137 17.50 -12.31 10.46
C ARG A 137 17.69 -11.96 11.93
N LEU A 138 18.32 -12.80 12.74
CA LEU A 138 18.58 -12.51 14.16
C LEU A 138 19.49 -11.29 14.32
N ARG A 139 20.55 -11.17 13.51
CA ARG A 139 21.41 -9.98 13.48
C ARG A 139 20.60 -8.73 13.12
N ALA A 140 19.75 -8.81 12.10
CA ALA A 140 18.90 -7.70 11.70
C ALA A 140 17.88 -7.30 12.78
N ILE A 141 17.23 -8.28 13.43
CA ILE A 141 16.28 -8.05 14.53
C ILE A 141 16.97 -7.38 15.72
N ALA A 142 18.17 -7.81 16.06
CA ALA A 142 18.94 -7.21 17.16
C ALA A 142 19.18 -5.71 16.94
N GLY A 143 19.41 -5.29 15.70
CA GLY A 143 19.61 -3.89 15.30
C GLY A 143 18.33 -3.05 15.17
N LEU A 144 17.14 -3.64 15.30
CA LEU A 144 15.89 -2.87 15.26
C LEU A 144 15.73 -2.00 16.51
N ARG A 145 15.00 -0.87 16.36
CA ARG A 145 14.50 -0.09 17.49
C ARG A 145 13.66 -0.98 18.40
N GLU A 146 13.78 -0.78 19.71
CA GLU A 146 13.17 -1.67 20.71
C GLU A 146 11.70 -2.01 20.46
N PRO A 147 10.77 -1.07 20.17
CA PRO A 147 9.37 -1.43 19.92
C PRO A 147 9.21 -2.40 18.74
N LEU A 148 9.95 -2.16 17.65
CA LEU A 148 9.92 -3.03 16.47
C LEU A 148 10.55 -4.39 16.76
N ARG A 149 11.65 -4.42 17.53
CA ARG A 149 12.31 -5.65 17.96
C ARG A 149 11.36 -6.51 18.79
N LEU A 150 10.70 -5.92 19.80
CA LEU A 150 9.69 -6.60 20.61
C LEU A 150 8.59 -7.17 19.72
N ALA A 151 8.00 -6.36 18.84
CA ALA A 151 6.93 -6.78 17.96
C ALA A 151 7.32 -7.95 17.03
N VAL A 152 8.52 -7.90 16.44
CA VAL A 152 9.02 -8.97 15.56
C VAL A 152 9.30 -10.25 16.34
N VAL A 153 9.97 -10.17 17.51
CA VAL A 153 10.25 -11.33 18.36
C VAL A 153 8.95 -11.96 18.87
N GLY A 154 7.99 -11.17 19.34
CA GLY A 154 6.67 -11.66 19.75
C GLY A 154 5.90 -12.32 18.60
N ALA A 155 5.98 -11.76 17.40
CA ALA A 155 5.38 -12.37 16.20
C ALA A 155 6.04 -13.72 15.85
N MET A 156 7.37 -13.81 15.94
CA MET A 156 8.10 -15.07 15.73
C MET A 156 7.74 -16.11 16.77
N GLN A 157 7.68 -15.74 18.06
CA GLN A 157 7.26 -16.65 19.12
C GLN A 157 5.83 -17.13 18.92
N ARG A 158 4.89 -16.25 18.57
CA ARG A 158 3.53 -16.69 18.21
C ARG A 158 3.54 -17.71 17.07
N GLY A 159 4.40 -17.51 16.07
CA GLY A 159 4.60 -18.48 14.98
C GLY A 159 5.14 -19.83 15.48
N LEU A 160 6.15 -19.83 16.34
CA LEU A 160 6.73 -21.04 16.94
C LEU A 160 5.70 -21.82 17.76
N ALA A 161 4.86 -21.13 18.54
CA ALA A 161 3.80 -21.73 19.34
C ALA A 161 2.73 -22.45 18.50
N GLN A 162 2.60 -22.12 17.21
CA GLN A 162 1.68 -22.78 16.29
C GLN A 162 2.28 -24.01 15.60
N LEU A 163 3.59 -24.26 15.74
CA LEU A 163 4.24 -25.44 15.16
C LEU A 163 4.02 -26.69 16.01
N PRO A 164 4.02 -27.89 15.38
CA PRO A 164 4.22 -29.16 16.08
C PRO A 164 5.46 -29.14 16.99
N GLN A 165 5.42 -29.91 18.09
CA GLN A 165 6.44 -29.84 19.14
C GLN A 165 7.85 -30.14 18.63
N ASP A 166 8.02 -31.16 17.80
CA ASP A 166 9.27 -31.56 17.14
C ASP A 166 9.85 -30.43 16.28
N ARG A 167 9.02 -29.84 15.41
CA ARG A 167 9.43 -28.73 14.54
C ARG A 167 9.75 -27.47 15.33
N ARG A 168 8.97 -27.19 16.38
CA ARG A 168 9.21 -26.08 17.30
C ARG A 168 10.56 -26.21 18.00
N GLN A 169 10.83 -27.38 18.58
CA GLN A 169 12.10 -27.67 19.25
C GLN A 169 13.28 -27.53 18.29
N MET A 170 13.16 -28.04 17.06
CA MET A 170 14.18 -27.90 16.02
C MET A 170 14.49 -26.43 15.71
N VAL A 171 13.48 -25.61 15.40
CA VAL A 171 13.70 -24.18 15.08
C VAL A 171 14.25 -23.42 16.28
N MET A 172 13.74 -23.70 17.50
CA MET A 172 14.24 -23.09 18.73
C MET A 172 15.69 -23.46 19.01
N ALA A 173 16.08 -24.73 18.81
CA ALA A 173 17.47 -25.17 18.99
C ALA A 173 18.42 -24.43 18.04
N THR A 174 18.05 -24.31 16.75
CA THR A 174 18.82 -23.51 15.78
C THR A 174 18.89 -22.04 16.22
N GLN A 175 17.78 -21.44 16.67
CA GLN A 175 17.74 -20.06 17.14
C GLN A 175 18.64 -19.83 18.37
N MET A 176 18.60 -20.72 19.38
CA MET A 176 19.44 -20.62 20.58
C MET A 176 20.93 -20.74 20.24
N SER A 177 21.30 -21.70 19.39
CA SER A 177 22.68 -21.86 18.91
C SER A 177 23.17 -20.59 18.21
N LEU A 178 22.38 -20.04 17.29
CA LEU A 178 22.76 -18.82 16.56
C LEU A 178 22.82 -17.59 17.47
N MET A 179 21.95 -17.47 18.47
CA MET A 179 22.02 -16.37 19.43
C MET A 179 23.28 -16.43 20.31
N ALA A 180 23.80 -17.63 20.59
CA ALA A 180 25.05 -17.78 21.32
C ALA A 180 26.27 -17.23 20.55
N GLU A 181 26.19 -17.24 19.22
CA GLU A 181 27.22 -16.72 18.29
C GLU A 181 27.14 -15.20 18.05
N LEU A 182 26.08 -14.54 18.52
CA LEU A 182 25.93 -13.09 18.38
C LEU A 182 26.83 -12.33 19.35
N ALA A 183 27.16 -11.08 19.00
CA ALA A 183 27.85 -10.18 19.91
C ALA A 183 27.05 -10.02 21.22
N PRO A 184 27.72 -9.84 22.39
CA PRO A 184 27.04 -9.79 23.69
C PRO A 184 25.91 -8.77 23.77
N GLU A 185 26.04 -7.61 23.12
CA GLU A 185 25.01 -6.58 23.06
C GLU A 185 23.78 -7.01 22.26
N GLN A 186 23.98 -7.57 21.07
CA GLN A 186 22.91 -8.08 20.22
C GLN A 186 22.15 -9.22 20.90
N ARG A 187 22.89 -10.15 21.52
CA ARG A 187 22.33 -11.25 22.29
C ARG A 187 21.49 -10.74 23.46
N ARG A 188 22.00 -9.80 24.28
CA ARG A 188 21.24 -9.19 25.39
C ARG A 188 19.95 -8.54 24.90
N ALA A 189 20.02 -7.79 23.81
CA ALA A 189 18.87 -7.10 23.23
C ALA A 189 17.78 -8.08 22.74
N LEU A 190 18.17 -9.21 22.16
CA LEU A 190 17.24 -10.26 21.73
C LEU A 190 16.64 -11.02 22.91
N MET A 191 17.46 -11.39 23.91
CA MET A 191 16.98 -12.09 25.11
C MET A 191 15.94 -11.25 25.87
N ALA A 192 16.22 -9.96 26.09
CA ALA A 192 15.25 -9.05 26.71
C ALA A 192 13.93 -8.97 25.92
N ALA A 193 14.00 -9.00 24.58
CA ALA A 193 12.80 -9.03 23.74
C ALA A 193 12.05 -10.36 23.81
N MET A 194 12.76 -11.48 23.97
CA MET A 194 12.17 -12.80 24.15
C MET A 194 11.47 -12.91 25.50
N ASP A 195 12.05 -12.38 26.58
CA ASP A 195 11.43 -12.37 27.91
C ASP A 195 10.08 -11.64 27.87
N VAL A 196 10.04 -10.45 27.25
CA VAL A 196 8.78 -9.68 27.06
C VAL A 196 7.77 -10.42 26.17
N ALA A 197 8.26 -11.15 25.16
CA ALA A 197 7.40 -11.95 24.27
C ALA A 197 6.79 -13.16 24.98
N LEU A 198 7.53 -13.82 25.87
CA LEU A 198 7.05 -14.96 26.67
C LEU A 198 5.97 -14.54 27.67
N ASP A 199 6.06 -13.32 28.20
CA ASP A 199 5.04 -12.71 29.04
C ASP A 199 3.73 -12.36 28.29
N GLY A 200 3.71 -12.47 26.96
CA GLY A 200 2.57 -12.06 26.13
C GLY A 200 2.34 -10.54 26.10
N LYS A 201 3.26 -9.74 26.61
CA LYS A 201 3.16 -8.27 26.74
C LYS A 201 3.62 -7.50 25.51
N THR A 202 3.69 -8.15 24.34
CA THR A 202 4.23 -7.52 23.14
C THR A 202 3.26 -6.47 22.58
N PRO A 203 3.61 -5.17 22.54
CA PRO A 203 2.71 -4.16 22.02
C PRO A 203 2.50 -4.34 20.51
N PRO A 204 1.31 -4.07 19.97
CA PRO A 204 1.11 -4.01 18.53
C PRO A 204 1.89 -2.79 17.98
N VAL A 205 2.85 -3.03 17.10
CA VAL A 205 3.57 -1.96 16.41
C VAL A 205 3.06 -1.85 14.98
N TYR A 206 2.63 -0.63 14.63
CA TYR A 206 2.07 -0.34 13.33
C TYR A 206 3.14 -0.09 12.26
N ALA A 207 4.27 0.48 12.68
CA ALA A 207 5.42 0.73 11.81
C ALA A 207 5.98 -0.58 11.23
N GLN A 208 6.39 -0.53 9.96
CA GLN A 208 7.02 -1.67 9.31
C GLN A 208 8.46 -1.85 9.81
N PRO A 209 8.92 -3.09 10.05
CA PRO A 209 10.28 -3.35 10.49
C PRO A 209 11.26 -3.20 9.31
N ARG A 210 11.79 -1.99 9.12
CA ARG A 210 12.84 -1.71 8.14
C ARG A 210 14.18 -2.30 8.60
N GLY A 211 14.98 -2.78 7.65
CA GLY A 211 16.29 -3.39 7.92
C GLY A 211 16.28 -4.90 8.10
N LEU A 212 15.11 -5.55 8.07
CA LEU A 212 15.04 -7.01 8.00
C LEU A 212 15.41 -7.52 6.60
N PRO A 213 15.94 -8.75 6.48
CA PRO A 213 16.21 -9.38 5.19
C PRO A 213 14.94 -9.45 4.34
N GLN A 214 15.05 -8.97 3.11
CA GLN A 214 13.96 -8.97 2.14
C GLN A 214 13.61 -10.39 1.72
N LEU A 215 12.31 -10.64 1.53
CA LEU A 215 11.80 -11.90 1.03
C LEU A 215 11.57 -11.80 -0.48
N PRO A 216 11.95 -12.82 -1.27
CA PRO A 216 11.56 -12.90 -2.68
C PRO A 216 10.04 -12.74 -2.82
N MET A 217 9.59 -11.96 -3.81
CA MET A 217 8.16 -11.67 -4.02
C MET A 217 7.28 -12.92 -4.07
N GLN A 218 7.75 -14.01 -4.68
CA GLN A 218 7.01 -15.28 -4.76
C GLN A 218 6.79 -15.91 -3.37
N LEU A 219 7.80 -15.83 -2.50
CA LEU A 219 7.69 -16.33 -1.13
C LEU A 219 6.76 -15.45 -0.30
N MET A 220 6.86 -14.12 -0.45
CA MET A 220 5.94 -13.18 0.18
C MET A 220 4.49 -13.45 -0.26
N ARG A 221 4.27 -13.72 -1.55
CA ARG A 221 2.94 -14.08 -2.08
C ARG A 221 2.38 -15.33 -1.40
N ARG A 222 3.19 -16.37 -1.26
CA ARG A 222 2.80 -17.61 -0.56
C ARG A 222 2.42 -17.33 0.89
N PHE A 223 3.18 -16.47 1.59
CA PHE A 223 2.87 -16.10 2.97
C PHE A 223 1.58 -15.28 3.08
N MET A 224 1.41 -14.28 2.21
CA MET A 224 0.21 -13.43 2.19
C MET A 224 -1.07 -14.21 1.88
N ALA A 225 -1.01 -15.19 0.98
CA ALA A 225 -2.15 -16.03 0.62
C ALA A 225 -2.77 -16.77 1.82
N VAL A 226 -1.97 -17.08 2.85
CA VAL A 226 -2.44 -17.71 4.09
C VAL A 226 -2.69 -16.68 5.19
N ALA A 227 -1.75 -15.73 5.36
CA ALA A 227 -1.78 -14.75 6.44
C ALA A 227 -2.96 -13.78 6.32
N LEU A 228 -3.37 -13.41 5.11
CA LEU A 228 -4.44 -12.44 4.89
C LEU A 228 -5.82 -12.97 5.31
N PRO A 229 -6.30 -14.13 4.82
CA PRO A 229 -7.53 -14.73 5.32
C PRO A 229 -7.49 -15.08 6.82
N GLN A 230 -6.33 -15.51 7.33
CA GLN A 230 -6.15 -15.74 8.77
C GLN A 230 -6.37 -14.44 9.56
N THR A 231 -5.81 -13.33 9.11
CA THR A 231 -5.95 -12.01 9.77
C THR A 231 -7.41 -11.59 9.86
N TRP A 232 -8.17 -11.75 8.78
CA TRP A 232 -9.59 -11.40 8.79
C TRP A 232 -10.41 -12.30 9.72
N ARG A 233 -10.15 -13.62 9.71
CA ARG A 233 -10.81 -14.57 10.62
C ARG A 233 -10.53 -14.27 12.09
N GLU A 234 -9.27 -14.02 12.44
CA GLU A 234 -8.89 -13.66 13.81
C GLU A 234 -9.51 -12.33 14.27
N ALA A 235 -9.81 -11.42 13.34
CA ALA A 235 -10.50 -10.16 13.61
C ALA A 235 -12.04 -10.28 13.60
N GLY A 236 -12.60 -11.47 13.37
CA GLY A 236 -14.04 -11.67 13.26
C GLY A 236 -14.68 -11.00 12.03
N LEU A 237 -13.89 -10.73 10.98
CA LEU A 237 -14.38 -10.10 9.76
C LEU A 237 -14.63 -11.13 8.66
N SER A 238 -15.80 -11.06 8.03
CA SER A 238 -16.06 -11.72 6.76
C SER A 238 -15.15 -11.11 5.66
N PRO A 239 -14.57 -11.90 4.74
CA PRO A 239 -13.71 -11.39 3.67
C PRO A 239 -14.31 -10.25 2.83
N ALA A 240 -15.63 -10.25 2.62
CA ALA A 240 -16.31 -9.22 1.84
C ALA A 240 -16.08 -7.78 2.36
N LYS A 241 -15.96 -7.59 3.68
CA LYS A 241 -15.80 -6.27 4.31
C LYS A 241 -14.47 -5.59 3.96
N PRO A 242 -13.30 -6.19 4.24
CA PRO A 242 -12.02 -5.61 3.84
C PRO A 242 -11.90 -5.55 2.32
N ILE A 243 -12.38 -6.54 1.57
CA ILE A 243 -12.35 -6.49 0.10
C ILE A 243 -13.10 -5.25 -0.40
N LEU A 244 -14.35 -5.05 0.00
CA LEU A 244 -15.15 -3.91 -0.44
C LEU A 244 -14.52 -2.57 -0.04
N ALA A 245 -14.12 -2.41 1.22
CA ALA A 245 -13.46 -1.19 1.68
C ALA A 245 -12.18 -0.89 0.89
N GLY A 246 -11.43 -1.94 0.56
CA GLY A 246 -10.23 -1.89 -0.26
C GLY A 246 -10.46 -1.41 -1.68
N TYR A 247 -11.45 -1.99 -2.36
CA TYR A 247 -11.83 -1.57 -3.70
C TYR A 247 -12.40 -0.16 -3.71
N ILE A 248 -13.24 0.22 -2.75
CA ILE A 248 -13.74 1.61 -2.62
C ILE A 248 -12.56 2.58 -2.49
N TRP A 249 -11.60 2.31 -1.61
CA TRP A 249 -10.42 3.16 -1.49
C TRP A 249 -9.62 3.20 -2.80
N HIS A 250 -9.45 2.06 -3.48
CA HIS A 250 -8.77 2.01 -4.76
C HIS A 250 -9.45 2.87 -5.83
N PHE A 251 -10.78 2.81 -5.94
CA PHE A 251 -11.58 3.66 -6.84
C PHE A 251 -11.47 5.14 -6.48
N VAL A 252 -11.49 5.49 -5.19
CA VAL A 252 -11.29 6.88 -4.76
C VAL A 252 -9.91 7.38 -5.20
N ILE A 253 -8.86 6.55 -5.08
CA ILE A 253 -7.52 6.90 -5.58
C ILE A 253 -7.52 7.11 -7.09
N GLY A 254 -8.12 6.21 -7.87
CA GLY A 254 -8.18 6.37 -9.32
C GLY A 254 -8.99 7.61 -9.76
N ALA A 255 -10.10 7.90 -9.08
CA ALA A 255 -10.83 9.16 -9.23
C ALA A 255 -9.94 10.37 -8.94
N THR A 256 -9.13 10.33 -7.87
CA THR A 256 -8.23 11.45 -7.56
C THR A 256 -7.20 11.71 -8.66
N PHE A 257 -6.64 10.67 -9.27
CA PHE A 257 -5.70 10.83 -10.38
C PHE A 257 -6.36 11.42 -11.62
N ALA A 258 -7.57 10.99 -11.96
CA ALA A 258 -8.30 11.49 -13.12
C ALA A 258 -8.82 12.92 -12.92
N ILE A 259 -9.33 13.27 -11.73
CA ILE A 259 -9.69 14.65 -11.41
C ILE A 259 -8.45 15.54 -11.44
N THR A 260 -7.32 15.08 -10.89
CA THR A 260 -6.06 15.84 -10.93
C THR A 260 -5.61 16.08 -12.38
N TYR A 261 -5.70 15.06 -13.24
CA TYR A 261 -5.42 15.22 -14.67
C TYR A 261 -6.30 16.31 -15.29
N ASN A 262 -7.62 16.26 -15.10
CA ASN A 262 -8.55 17.23 -15.65
C ASN A 262 -8.27 18.65 -15.11
N LEU A 263 -8.04 18.80 -13.79
CA LEU A 263 -7.71 20.08 -13.17
C LEU A 263 -6.42 20.68 -13.73
N LEU A 264 -5.43 19.86 -14.07
CA LEU A 264 -4.17 20.32 -14.64
C LEU A 264 -4.29 20.64 -16.14
N PHE A 265 -4.89 19.75 -16.92
CA PHE A 265 -4.75 19.74 -18.37
C PHE A 265 -6.04 20.08 -19.15
N GLY A 266 -7.21 20.04 -18.50
CA GLY A 266 -8.50 20.21 -19.18
C GLY A 266 -8.68 19.18 -20.27
N GLN A 267 -9.06 19.61 -21.49
CA GLN A 267 -9.16 18.72 -22.66
C GLN A 267 -7.85 17.98 -22.98
N GLY A 268 -6.70 18.64 -22.77
CA GLY A 268 -5.38 18.04 -22.91
C GLY A 268 -5.09 17.47 -24.31
N THR A 269 -4.22 16.47 -24.36
CA THR A 269 -3.88 15.70 -25.56
C THR A 269 -3.64 14.25 -25.18
N TRP A 270 -3.66 13.34 -26.16
CA TRP A 270 -3.23 11.96 -25.92
C TRP A 270 -1.80 11.87 -25.38
N ALA A 271 -0.89 12.73 -25.85
CA ALA A 271 0.47 12.80 -25.33
C ALA A 271 0.50 13.15 -23.83
N LEU A 272 -0.32 14.12 -23.39
CA LEU A 272 -0.47 14.45 -21.97
C LEU A 272 -1.09 13.31 -21.18
N ALA A 273 -2.11 12.61 -21.73
CA ALA A 273 -2.74 11.47 -21.06
C ALA A 273 -1.76 10.31 -20.82
N PHE A 274 -1.00 9.91 -21.84
CA PHE A 274 0.03 8.88 -21.69
C PHE A 274 1.19 9.37 -20.80
N GLY A 275 1.60 10.64 -20.95
CA GLY A 275 2.58 11.27 -20.06
C GLY A 275 2.15 11.21 -18.60
N TRP A 276 0.87 11.44 -18.31
CA TRP A 276 0.28 11.30 -16.97
C TRP A 276 0.34 9.85 -16.47
N GLY A 277 -0.02 8.88 -17.31
CA GLY A 277 0.13 7.45 -16.97
C GLY A 277 1.57 7.07 -16.61
N ILE A 278 2.55 7.57 -17.39
CA ILE A 278 3.99 7.36 -17.14
C ILE A 278 4.40 8.00 -15.82
N PHE A 279 3.95 9.24 -15.58
CA PHE A 279 4.23 9.97 -14.34
C PHE A 279 3.72 9.22 -13.11
N VAL A 280 2.45 8.78 -13.10
CA VAL A 280 1.86 8.04 -11.98
C VAL A 280 2.59 6.70 -11.77
N TRP A 281 2.90 5.98 -12.84
CA TRP A 281 3.70 4.76 -12.77
C TRP A 281 5.07 4.99 -12.11
N LEU A 282 5.80 6.02 -12.55
CA LEU A 282 7.14 6.33 -12.05
C LEU A 282 7.09 6.72 -10.56
N ALA A 283 6.14 7.58 -10.19
CA ALA A 283 5.91 7.95 -8.80
C ALA A 283 5.62 6.72 -7.92
N MET A 284 4.82 5.77 -8.41
CA MET A 284 4.56 4.52 -7.72
C MET A 284 5.82 3.62 -7.61
N MET A 285 6.64 3.51 -8.66
CA MET A 285 7.90 2.75 -8.61
C MET A 285 8.86 3.31 -7.56
N ILE A 286 8.90 4.63 -7.37
CA ILE A 286 9.70 5.29 -6.34
C ILE A 286 9.11 5.03 -4.94
N ALA A 287 7.79 5.10 -4.79
CA ALA A 287 7.13 4.94 -3.49
C ALA A 287 7.14 3.49 -2.98
N MET A 288 7.02 2.50 -3.85
CA MET A 288 6.81 1.09 -3.46
C MET A 288 7.91 0.50 -2.57
N PRO A 289 9.22 0.66 -2.86
CA PRO A 289 10.28 0.16 -1.98
C PRO A 289 10.19 0.73 -0.56
N LEU A 290 9.71 1.97 -0.41
CA LEU A 290 9.53 2.62 0.89
C LEU A 290 8.30 2.09 1.64
N MET A 291 7.25 1.70 0.90
CA MET A 291 5.98 1.19 1.43
C MET A 291 5.99 -0.33 1.69
N MET A 292 6.88 -1.07 1.04
CA MET A 292 7.00 -2.53 1.13
C MET A 292 8.48 -2.95 1.26
N PRO A 293 9.20 -2.50 2.31
CA PRO A 293 10.65 -2.67 2.46
C PRO A 293 11.08 -4.12 2.65
N LEU A 294 10.14 -5.02 2.94
CA LEU A 294 10.38 -6.45 3.17
C LEU A 294 10.32 -7.30 1.89
N ILE A 295 9.98 -6.71 0.74
CA ILE A 295 9.81 -7.44 -0.52
C ILE A 295 10.98 -7.15 -1.44
N LYS A 296 11.62 -8.21 -1.92
CA LYS A 296 12.57 -8.15 -3.03
C LYS A 296 11.80 -8.33 -4.33
N PHE A 297 11.58 -7.23 -5.05
CA PHE A 297 10.92 -7.24 -6.35
C PHE A 297 11.86 -7.78 -7.43
N PRO A 298 11.37 -8.63 -8.37
CA PRO A 298 12.16 -9.01 -9.53
C PRO A 298 12.37 -7.82 -10.48
N TRP A 299 13.43 -7.84 -11.28
CA TRP A 299 13.77 -6.74 -12.20
C TRP A 299 12.67 -6.45 -13.24
N TRP A 300 11.88 -7.46 -13.62
CA TRP A 300 10.77 -7.32 -14.56
C TRP A 300 9.47 -6.81 -13.92
N PHE A 301 9.42 -6.71 -12.59
CA PHE A 301 8.24 -6.26 -11.86
C PHE A 301 7.64 -4.95 -12.40
N PRO A 302 8.41 -3.91 -12.78
CA PRO A 302 7.86 -2.64 -13.23
C PRO A 302 7.02 -2.71 -14.52
N ILE A 303 7.15 -3.77 -15.32
CA ILE A 303 6.49 -3.90 -16.63
C ILE A 303 4.96 -4.02 -16.48
N VAL A 304 4.48 -4.89 -15.58
CA VAL A 304 3.04 -5.10 -15.41
C VAL A 304 2.35 -3.85 -14.84
N PRO A 305 2.87 -3.19 -13.80
CA PRO A 305 2.42 -1.87 -13.38
C PRO A 305 2.42 -0.84 -14.51
N PHE A 306 3.47 -0.80 -15.35
CA PHE A 306 3.54 0.15 -16.46
C PHE A 306 2.34 -0.02 -17.40
N ILE A 307 2.07 -1.25 -17.85
CA ILE A 307 0.93 -1.56 -18.72
C ILE A 307 -0.39 -1.19 -18.04
N ALA A 308 -0.53 -1.46 -16.74
CA ALA A 308 -1.74 -1.12 -16.00
C ALA A 308 -2.00 0.40 -15.94
N HIS A 309 -0.94 1.21 -15.80
CA HIS A 309 -1.06 2.68 -15.81
C HIS A 309 -1.27 3.24 -17.22
N MET A 310 -0.76 2.57 -18.27
CA MET A 310 -1.11 2.91 -19.65
C MET A 310 -2.58 2.59 -19.94
N ALA A 311 -3.11 1.47 -19.44
CA ALA A 311 -4.53 1.16 -19.53
C ALA A 311 -5.41 2.19 -18.80
N MET A 312 -4.96 2.67 -17.63
CA MET A 312 -5.60 3.76 -16.90
C MET A 312 -5.63 5.08 -17.70
N ALA A 313 -4.56 5.40 -18.44
CA ALA A 313 -4.47 6.65 -19.22
C ALA A 313 -5.50 6.71 -20.36
N ILE A 314 -5.94 5.57 -20.90
CA ILE A 314 -6.85 5.51 -22.04
C ILE A 314 -8.23 6.13 -21.71
N PRO A 315 -8.97 5.68 -20.68
CA PRO A 315 -10.24 6.31 -20.32
C PRO A 315 -10.11 7.77 -19.88
N ILE A 316 -9.00 8.13 -19.22
CA ILE A 316 -8.73 9.52 -18.82
C ILE A 316 -8.65 10.41 -20.06
N GLY A 317 -7.78 10.06 -21.01
CA GLY A 317 -7.61 10.80 -22.26
C GLY A 317 -8.89 10.83 -23.10
N ALA A 318 -9.58 9.69 -23.23
CA ALA A 318 -10.82 9.61 -24.00
C ALA A 318 -11.91 10.53 -23.45
N VAL A 319 -12.10 10.57 -22.12
CA VAL A 319 -13.11 11.45 -21.52
C VAL A 319 -12.69 12.91 -21.63
N ALA A 320 -11.43 13.23 -21.30
CA ALA A 320 -10.93 14.60 -21.35
C ALA A 320 -11.07 15.24 -22.74
N LEU A 321 -10.67 14.51 -23.78
CA LEU A 321 -10.66 15.01 -25.16
C LEU A 321 -12.05 15.15 -25.79
N ASN A 322 -13.01 14.33 -25.39
CA ASN A 322 -14.31 14.25 -26.09
C ASN A 322 -15.48 14.87 -25.31
N PHE A 323 -15.37 15.02 -23.99
CA PHE A 323 -16.50 15.40 -23.15
C PHE A 323 -16.31 16.69 -22.35
N LEU A 324 -15.08 17.19 -22.21
CA LEU A 324 -14.85 18.46 -21.53
C LEU A 324 -15.20 19.64 -22.44
N SER A 325 -16.05 20.54 -21.94
CA SER A 325 -16.38 21.79 -22.64
C SER A 325 -15.17 22.74 -22.72
N PRO A 326 -15.20 23.72 -23.66
CA PRO A 326 -14.21 24.80 -23.68
C PRO A 326 -14.16 25.59 -22.37
N ALA A 327 -15.31 25.75 -21.69
CA ALA A 327 -15.39 26.42 -20.39
C ALA A 327 -14.68 25.62 -19.28
N ALA A 328 -14.81 24.29 -19.29
CA ALA A 328 -14.05 23.41 -18.39
C ALA A 328 -12.55 23.47 -18.70
N HIS A 329 -12.16 23.43 -19.97
CA HIS A 329 -10.75 23.56 -20.36
C HIS A 329 -10.16 24.89 -19.88
N ALA A 330 -10.84 26.02 -20.10
CA ALA A 330 -10.43 27.34 -19.61
C ALA A 330 -10.39 27.45 -18.06
N ALA A 331 -11.01 26.51 -17.36
CA ALA A 331 -10.96 26.39 -15.89
C ALA A 331 -9.85 25.45 -15.38
N SER A 332 -9.13 24.76 -16.27
CA SER A 332 -7.93 23.97 -15.93
C SER A 332 -6.69 24.85 -15.85
N LEU A 333 -5.60 24.34 -15.26
CA LEU A 333 -4.34 25.08 -15.15
C LEU A 333 -3.77 25.46 -16.53
N LEU A 334 -3.69 24.50 -17.46
CA LEU A 334 -3.16 24.79 -18.80
C LEU A 334 -4.06 25.74 -19.59
N GLY A 335 -5.38 25.54 -19.58
CA GLY A 335 -6.29 26.43 -20.28
C GLY A 335 -6.28 27.85 -19.71
N ALA A 336 -6.12 28.00 -18.39
CA ALA A 336 -5.96 29.32 -17.76
C ALA A 336 -4.63 30.01 -18.12
N LEU A 337 -3.59 29.25 -18.42
CA LEU A 337 -2.31 29.75 -18.89
C LEU A 337 -2.28 29.98 -20.42
N GLY A 338 -3.37 29.66 -21.14
CA GLY A 338 -3.45 29.76 -22.60
C GLY A 338 -2.58 28.74 -23.33
N TRP A 339 -2.30 27.60 -22.70
CA TRP A 339 -1.44 26.56 -23.26
C TRP A 339 -2.27 25.46 -23.93
N LEU A 340 -2.03 25.29 -25.23
CA LEU A 340 -2.80 24.46 -26.18
C LEU A 340 -4.21 25.03 -26.46
N PRO A 341 -4.61 25.17 -27.74
CA PRO A 341 -5.89 25.76 -28.14
C PRO A 341 -7.09 24.82 -27.94
#